data_AF-A0A6C0EA03-F1
#
_entry.id   AF-A0A6C0EA03-F1
#
_cell.length_a   1.000
_cell.length_b   1.000
_cell.length_c   1.000
_cell.angle_alpha   90.00
_cell.angle_beta   90.00
_cell.angle_gamma   90.00
#
_symmetry.space_group_name_H-M   'P 1'
#
loop_
_entity.id
_entity.type
_entity.pdbx_description
1 polymer ?
#
loop_
_entity_poly.entity_id
_entity_poly.type
_entity_poly.pdbx_seq_one_letter_code
_entity_poly.pdbx_strand_id
1 'polypeptide(L)'
;MKSISLITYAIMLSPLSKSQHTPKLCINCKFFRKDFFTRSKFGQCSMFPIEPESEYYLVNGKPDDHDNIYLYCSISRKFEHMCGKEGKYYQEKETGR
;
A
#
# COMPACT_ATOMS: atom_id res chain seq x y z
N MET A 1 44.60 33.41 12.77
CA MET A 1 44.06 32.16 13.36
C MET A 1 42.54 32.23 13.60
N LYS A 2 41.73 32.78 12.67
CA LYS A 2 40.25 32.83 12.81
C LYS A 2 39.52 32.14 11.64
N SER A 3 40.22 31.91 10.54
CA SER A 3 39.69 31.28 9.32
C SER A 3 39.54 29.76 9.41
N ILE A 4 40.32 29.09 10.27
CA ILE A 4 40.25 27.63 10.44
C ILE A 4 38.97 27.20 11.19
N SER A 5 38.42 28.07 12.03
CA SER A 5 37.21 27.78 12.82
C SER A 5 35.90 27.80 12.02
N LEU A 6 35.89 28.36 10.81
CA LEU A 6 34.68 28.46 9.99
C LEU A 6 34.46 27.20 9.13
N ILE A 7 35.52 26.46 8.81
CA ILE A 7 35.46 25.27 7.97
C ILE A 7 34.83 24.10 8.73
N THR A 8 35.03 24.02 10.05
CA THR A 8 34.43 22.96 10.90
C THR A 8 32.92 23.10 11.03
N TYR A 9 32.36 24.31 10.95
CA TYR A 9 30.91 24.54 11.02
C TYR A 9 30.18 24.14 9.72
N ALA A 10 30.87 24.20 8.58
CA ALA A 10 30.30 23.84 7.27
C ALA A 10 30.15 22.32 7.08
N ILE A 11 30.94 21.49 7.76
CA ILE A 11 30.92 20.02 7.64
C ILE A 11 29.72 19.41 8.40
N MET A 12 29.25 20.09 9.45
CA MET A 12 28.04 19.69 10.21
C MET A 12 26.72 20.00 9.48
N LEU A 13 26.78 20.61 8.29
CA LEU A 13 25.62 20.89 7.44
C LEU A 13 25.45 19.88 6.28
N SER A 14 26.00 18.67 6.43
CA SER A 14 25.76 17.58 5.48
C SER A 14 24.33 17.01 5.64
N PRO A 15 23.75 16.52 4.53
CA PRO A 15 22.44 16.95 4.06
C PRO A 15 21.30 16.29 4.83
N LEU A 16 20.20 17.06 4.98
CA LEU A 16 18.87 16.56 5.32
C LEU A 16 18.65 15.20 4.66
N SER A 17 18.48 14.19 5.50
CA SER A 17 18.09 12.84 5.15
C SER A 17 17.09 12.85 4.00
N LYS A 18 17.53 12.44 2.81
CA LYS A 18 16.60 12.08 1.73
C LYS A 18 15.89 10.82 2.23
N SER A 19 14.79 11.00 2.94
CA SER A 19 13.77 9.98 3.11
C SER A 19 13.32 9.59 1.70
N GLN A 20 13.98 8.60 1.12
CA GLN A 20 13.54 7.99 -0.12
C GLN A 20 12.30 7.19 0.23
N HIS A 21 11.14 7.87 0.23
CA HIS A 21 9.86 7.23 0.41
C HIS A 21 9.64 6.29 -0.77
N THR A 22 10.05 5.04 -0.59
CA THR A 22 9.69 3.96 -1.50
C THR A 22 8.17 3.86 -1.47
N PRO A 23 7.51 3.81 -2.65
CA PRO A 23 6.07 3.71 -2.69
C PRO A 23 5.64 2.44 -1.95
N LYS A 24 4.75 2.58 -0.96
CA LYS A 24 4.16 1.45 -0.25
C LYS A 24 3.29 0.69 -1.24
N LEU A 25 3.77 -0.44 -1.76
CA LEU A 25 3.02 -1.29 -2.70
C LEU A 25 2.33 -2.44 -1.97
N CYS A 26 1.09 -2.72 -2.36
CA CYS A 26 0.33 -3.84 -1.81
C CYS A 26 0.61 -5.17 -2.51
N ILE A 27 1.22 -5.19 -3.69
CA ILE A 27 1.32 -6.40 -4.53
C ILE A 27 1.98 -7.60 -3.81
N ASN A 28 2.93 -7.32 -2.92
CA ASN A 28 3.60 -8.30 -2.07
C ASN A 28 3.00 -8.44 -0.66
N CYS A 29 1.91 -7.76 -0.34
CA CYS A 29 1.24 -7.90 0.95
C CYS A 29 0.48 -9.24 1.01
N LYS A 30 0.51 -9.90 2.18
CA LYS A 30 -0.27 -11.11 2.48
C LYS A 30 -1.78 -10.95 2.21
N PHE A 31 -2.31 -9.75 2.44
CA PHE A 31 -3.74 -9.45 2.32
C PHE A 31 -4.15 -8.88 0.96
N PHE A 32 -3.22 -8.84 0.00
CA PHE A 32 -3.51 -8.36 -1.33
C PHE A 32 -4.38 -9.36 -2.10
N ARG A 33 -5.54 -8.89 -2.55
CA ARG A 33 -6.42 -9.63 -3.47
C ARG A 33 -6.39 -8.96 -4.84
N LYS A 34 -6.13 -9.78 -5.85
CA LYS A 34 -6.24 -9.37 -7.24
C LYS A 34 -7.72 -9.41 -7.59
N ASP A 35 -8.26 -8.28 -8.02
CA ASP A 35 -9.55 -8.24 -8.68
C ASP A 35 -9.36 -8.84 -10.10
N PHE A 36 -10.13 -9.88 -10.41
CA PHE A 36 -10.05 -10.63 -11.66
C PHE A 36 -10.64 -9.87 -12.84
N PHE A 37 -11.60 -8.98 -12.60
CA PHE A 37 -12.36 -8.30 -13.65
C PHE A 37 -11.81 -6.91 -13.98
N THR A 38 -11.11 -6.26 -13.04
CA THR A 38 -10.44 -5.00 -13.33
C THR A 38 -9.00 -5.24 -13.80
N ARG A 39 -8.62 -4.62 -14.92
CA ARG A 39 -7.25 -4.68 -15.47
C ARG A 39 -6.25 -4.13 -14.46
N SER A 40 -5.72 -4.98 -13.57
CA SER A 40 -4.55 -4.83 -12.66
C SER A 40 -4.35 -3.55 -11.84
N LYS A 41 -5.15 -2.50 -12.07
CA LYS A 41 -4.98 -1.15 -11.53
C LYS A 41 -5.60 -1.00 -10.15
N PHE A 42 -6.52 -1.89 -9.77
CA PHE A 42 -7.32 -1.77 -8.57
C PHE A 42 -7.39 -3.08 -7.78
N GLY A 43 -6.26 -3.53 -7.24
CA GLY A 43 -6.28 -4.60 -6.24
C GLY A 43 -6.92 -4.13 -4.94
N GLN A 44 -7.46 -5.07 -4.18
CA GLN A 44 -8.15 -4.86 -2.90
C GLN A 44 -7.34 -5.42 -1.72
N CYS A 45 -7.67 -4.97 -0.51
CA CYS A 45 -7.03 -5.41 0.73
C CYS A 45 -8.02 -6.19 1.62
N SER A 46 -7.82 -7.49 1.78
CA SER A 46 -8.75 -8.34 2.55
C SER A 46 -8.80 -8.07 4.05
N MET A 47 -7.92 -7.20 4.55
CA MET A 47 -7.94 -6.76 5.96
C MET A 47 -8.98 -5.67 6.21
N PHE A 48 -9.53 -5.08 5.15
CA PHE A 48 -10.48 -3.97 5.23
C PHE A 48 -11.77 -4.33 4.47
N PRO A 49 -12.62 -5.20 5.04
CA PRO A 49 -13.94 -5.49 4.47
C PRO A 49 -14.82 -4.25 4.48
N ILE A 50 -15.72 -4.18 3.51
CA ILE A 50 -16.79 -3.19 3.39
C ILE A 50 -18.09 -3.95 3.58
N GLU A 51 -18.91 -3.49 4.53
CA GLU A 51 -20.28 -3.96 4.63
C GLU A 51 -21.10 -3.31 3.50
N PRO A 52 -21.76 -4.11 2.63
CA PRO A 52 -22.61 -3.55 1.60
C PRO A 52 -23.80 -2.84 2.27
N GLU A 53 -24.04 -1.59 1.88
CA GLU A 53 -25.13 -0.77 2.45
C GLU A 53 -26.54 -1.31 2.10
N SER A 54 -26.65 -2.18 1.10
CA SER A 54 -27.93 -2.73 0.64
C SER A 54 -27.76 -4.08 -0.05
N GLU A 55 -28.78 -4.92 0.04
CA GLU A 55 -28.92 -6.10 -0.80
C GLU A 55 -29.12 -5.66 -2.25
N TYR A 56 -28.07 -5.76 -3.06
CA TYR A 56 -28.19 -5.62 -4.50
C TYR A 56 -28.83 -6.89 -5.06
N TYR A 57 -29.71 -6.73 -6.04
CA TYR A 57 -30.31 -7.85 -6.76
C TYR A 57 -29.79 -7.80 -8.20
N LEU A 58 -29.35 -8.94 -8.70
CA LEU A 58 -29.00 -9.11 -10.10
C LEU A 58 -30.25 -8.87 -10.98
N VAL A 59 -30.05 -8.62 -12.28
CA VAL A 59 -31.16 -8.41 -13.24
C VAL A 59 -32.13 -9.59 -13.36
N ASN A 60 -31.77 -10.75 -12.80
CA ASN A 60 -32.61 -11.94 -12.71
C ASN A 60 -33.39 -12.05 -11.38
N GLY A 61 -33.33 -11.02 -10.53
CA GLY A 61 -34.02 -10.96 -9.23
C GLY A 61 -33.39 -11.80 -8.13
N LYS A 62 -32.22 -12.43 -8.36
CA LYS A 62 -31.47 -13.10 -7.29
C LYS A 62 -30.62 -12.08 -6.52
N PRO A 63 -30.45 -12.23 -5.20
CA PRO A 63 -29.50 -11.41 -4.47
C PRO A 63 -28.12 -11.55 -5.12
N ASP A 64 -27.45 -10.43 -5.31
CA ASP A 64 -26.06 -10.40 -5.72
C ASP A 64 -25.25 -10.95 -4.55
N ASP A 65 -24.68 -12.13 -4.75
CA ASP A 65 -23.74 -12.75 -3.82
C ASP A 65 -22.43 -11.98 -3.97
N HIS A 66 -22.43 -10.74 -3.47
CA HIS A 66 -21.24 -9.92 -3.43
C HIS A 66 -20.27 -10.56 -2.45
N ASP A 67 -19.45 -11.47 -3.00
CA ASP A 67 -18.25 -12.00 -2.38
C ASP A 67 -17.49 -10.85 -1.71
N ASN A 68 -17.56 -10.81 -0.37
CA ASN A 68 -16.81 -9.94 0.54
C ASN A 68 -16.14 -8.74 -0.14
N ILE A 69 -16.85 -7.63 -0.31
CA ILE A 69 -16.28 -6.42 -0.91
C ILE A 69 -15.21 -5.88 0.05
N TYR A 70 -14.05 -5.49 -0.48
CA TYR A 70 -12.94 -4.97 0.31
C TYR A 70 -12.49 -3.59 -0.19
N LEU A 71 -11.92 -2.77 0.69
CA LEU A 71 -11.32 -1.50 0.30
C LEU A 71 -10.19 -1.69 -0.71
N TYR A 72 -10.13 -0.77 -1.68
CA TYR A 72 -9.03 -0.73 -2.63
C TYR A 72 -7.70 -0.43 -1.94
N CYS A 73 -6.64 -1.06 -2.43
CA CYS A 73 -5.29 -0.85 -1.94
C CYS A 73 -4.88 0.63 -1.97
N SER A 74 -5.32 1.42 -2.94
CA SER A 74 -5.04 2.88 -2.99
C SER A 74 -5.52 3.63 -1.74
N ILE A 75 -6.59 3.15 -1.10
CA ILE A 75 -7.15 3.72 0.13
C ILE A 75 -6.47 3.09 1.35
N SER A 76 -6.40 1.75 1.41
CA SER A 76 -5.85 1.03 2.58
C SER A 76 -4.35 1.29 2.84
N ARG A 77 -3.61 1.81 1.85
CA ARG A 77 -2.19 2.19 2.01
C ARG A 77 -1.96 3.41 2.90
N LYS A 78 -3.01 4.14 3.28
CA LYS A 78 -2.93 5.26 4.23
C LYS A 78 -2.48 4.81 5.62
N PHE A 79 -2.71 3.56 5.99
CA PHE A 79 -2.25 3.01 7.27
C PHE A 79 -0.75 2.71 7.22
N GLU A 80 0.00 3.30 8.16
CA GLU A 80 1.45 3.18 8.18
C GLU A 80 1.92 1.76 8.54
N HIS A 81 3.12 1.40 8.06
CA HIS A 81 3.81 0.12 8.35
C HIS A 81 3.12 -1.17 7.91
N MET A 82 2.03 -1.14 7.12
CA MET A 82 1.36 -2.38 6.68
C MET A 82 1.93 -2.96 5.39
N CYS A 83 2.16 -2.11 4.38
CA CYS A 83 2.49 -2.49 3.01
C CYS A 83 3.83 -1.89 2.57
N GLY A 84 4.43 -2.44 1.49
CA GLY A 84 5.81 -2.14 1.06
C GLY A 84 6.81 -3.14 1.63
N LYS A 85 8.08 -3.09 1.19
CA LYS A 85 9.14 -4.01 1.64
C LYS A 85 9.38 -3.97 3.16
N GLU A 86 9.27 -2.76 3.73
CA GLU A 86 9.36 -2.52 5.17
C GLU A 86 8.03 -2.76 5.92
N GLY A 87 6.99 -3.20 5.21
CA GLY A 87 5.66 -3.40 5.79
C GLY A 87 5.56 -4.70 6.57
N LYS A 88 4.86 -4.68 7.70
CA LYS A 88 4.62 -5.82 8.60
C LYS A 88 4.09 -7.07 7.89
N TYR A 89 3.33 -6.90 6.81
CA TYR A 89 2.68 -7.98 6.08
C TYR A 89 3.29 -8.24 4.71
N TYR A 90 4.51 -7.75 4.47
CA TYR A 90 5.26 -8.07 3.26
C TYR A 90 5.55 -9.57 3.18
N GLN A 91 5.35 -10.13 2.00
CA GLN A 91 5.72 -11.49 1.65
C GLN A 91 6.47 -11.43 0.32
N GLU A 92 7.70 -11.93 0.35
CA GLU A 92 8.42 -12.22 -0.88
C GLU A 92 7.65 -13.32 -1.61
N LYS A 93 7.06 -12.96 -2.75
CA LYS A 93 6.38 -13.90 -3.62
C LYS A 93 7.40 -14.25 -4.69
N GLU A 94 7.68 -15.53 -4.86
CA GLU A 94 8.47 -15.98 -6.00
C GLU A 94 7.79 -15.44 -7.26
N THR A 95 8.52 -14.64 -8.04
CA THR A 95 8.06 -14.22 -9.36
C THR A 95 7.90 -15.48 -10.19
N GLY A 96 6.66 -15.97 -10.28
CA GLY A 96 6.29 -17.06 -11.17
C GLY A 96 6.80 -16.73 -12.57
N ARG A 97 7.73 -17.56 -13.01
CA ARG A 97 8.36 -17.53 -14.33
C ARG A 97 7.42 -18.11 -15.37
#